data_AF-A0A7W6SQQ7-F1
#
_entry.id   AF-A0A7W6SQQ7-F1
#
_cell.length_a   1.000
_cell.length_b   1.000
_cell.length_c   1.000
_cell.angle_alpha   90.00
_cell.angle_beta   90.00
_cell.angle_gamma   90.00
#
_symmetry.space_group_name_H-M   'P 1'
#
loop_
_entity.id
_entity.type
_entity.pdbx_description
1 polymer ?
#
loop_
_entity_poly.entity_id
_entity_poly.type
_entity_poly.pdbx_seq_one_letter_code
_entity_poly.pdbx_strand_id
1 'polypeptide(L)' 'MLRQLALSNMGAAAQVHRTAFDQAMPWLIGLHTPEEDRWFYREHIFPTCRVWG' A
#
# COMPACT_ATOMS: atom_id res chain seq x y z
N MET A 1 -15.72 6.82 -8.59
CA MET A 1 -16.36 5.48 -8.59
C MET A 1 -15.27 4.48 -8.19
N LEU A 2 -15.54 3.58 -7.25
CA LEU A 2 -14.56 2.58 -6.82
C LEU A 2 -14.55 1.37 -7.76
N ARG A 3 -13.37 0.84 -8.06
CA ARG A 3 -13.18 -0.40 -8.83
C ARG A 3 -12.24 -1.36 -8.11
N GLN A 4 -12.37 -2.65 -8.40
CA GLN A 4 -11.41 -3.62 -7.90
C GLN A 4 -10.05 -3.41 -8.58
N LEU A 5 -8.98 -3.42 -7.78
CA LEU A 5 -7.62 -3.19 -8.25
C LEU A 5 -6.95 -4.52 -8.62
N ALA A 6 -6.19 -4.50 -9.72
CA ALA A 6 -5.34 -5.59 -10.17
C ALA A 6 -3.90 -5.45 -9.63
N LEU A 7 -3.09 -6.50 -9.77
CA LEU A 7 -1.69 -6.57 -9.33
C LEU A 7 -0.85 -5.34 -9.75
N SER A 8 -1.05 -4.86 -10.98
CA SER A 8 -0.35 -3.68 -11.51
C SER A 8 -0.62 -2.38 -10.73
N ASN A 9 -1.70 -2.33 -9.95
CA ASN A 9 -2.07 -1.17 -9.14
C ASN A 9 -1.45 -1.23 -7.73
N MET A 10 -0.85 -2.35 -7.30
CA MET A 10 -0.37 -2.51 -5.92
C MET A 10 0.75 -1.54 -5.54
N GLY A 11 1.56 -1.11 -6.52
CA GLY A 11 2.55 -0.05 -6.30
C GLY A 11 1.90 1.30 -5.96
N ALA A 12 0.76 1.63 -6.57
CA ALA A 12 0.02 2.85 -6.25
C ALA A 12 -0.72 2.72 -4.92
N ALA A 13 -1.31 1.55 -4.64
CA ALA A 13 -1.95 1.28 -3.34
C ALA A 13 -0.95 1.39 -2.18
N ALA A 14 0.27 0.88 -2.34
CA ALA A 14 1.36 1.04 -1.37
C ALA A 14 1.72 2.52 -1.12
N GLN A 15 1.74 3.36 -2.17
CA GLN A 15 2.02 4.80 -2.02
C GLN A 15 0.91 5.53 -1.27
N VAL A 16 -0.36 5.19 -1.54
CA VAL A 16 -1.50 5.75 -0.80
C VAL A 16 -1.39 5.37 0.67
N HIS A 17 -1.10 4.10 0.97
CA HIS A 17 -0.88 3.65 2.34
C HIS A 17 0.25 4.40 3.02
N ARG A 18 1.43 4.49 2.39
CA ARG A 18 2.58 5.21 2.95
C ARG A 18 2.25 6.66 3.28
N THR A 19 1.60 7.36 2.35
CA THR A 19 1.21 8.76 2.55
C THR A 19 0.26 8.90 3.73
N ALA A 20 -0.75 8.03 3.83
CA ALA A 20 -1.69 8.03 4.94
C ALA A 20 -1.02 7.66 6.27
N PHE A 21 -0.11 6.69 6.26
CA PHE A 21 0.66 6.24 7.42
C PHE A 21 1.55 7.36 7.96
N ASP A 22 2.33 8.00 7.09
CA ASP A 22 3.23 9.11 7.44
C ASP A 22 2.45 10.32 8.00
N GLN A 23 1.26 10.60 7.46
CA GLN A 23 0.37 11.65 7.97
C GLN A 23 -0.22 11.31 9.34
N ALA A 24 -0.68 10.08 9.53
CA ALA A 24 -1.35 9.64 10.76
C ALA A 24 -0.37 9.36 11.91
N MET A 25 0.84 8.91 11.59
CA MET A 25 1.87 8.53 12.56
C MET A 25 3.24 9.13 12.20
N PRO A 26 3.42 10.46 12.32
CA PRO A 26 4.66 11.12 11.89
C PRO A 26 5.92 10.63 12.63
N TRP A 27 5.77 10.12 13.85
CA TRP A 27 6.88 9.56 14.64
C TRP A 27 7.35 8.18 14.17
N LEU A 28 6.64 7.55 13.22
CA LEU A 28 7.01 6.28 12.58
C LEU A 28 7.43 6.46 11.11
N ILE A 29 7.58 7.70 10.63
CA ILE A 29 8.05 7.94 9.27
C ILE A 29 9.40 7.24 9.07
N GLY A 30 9.51 6.48 7.97
CA GLY A 30 10.70 5.73 7.65
C GLY A 30 10.83 4.38 8.35
N LEU A 31 9.83 3.94 9.12
CA LEU A 31 9.78 2.59 9.69
C LEU A 31 9.84 1.50 8.61
N HIS A 32 9.23 1.76 7.45
CA HIS A 32 9.25 0.88 6.28
C HIS A 32 9.86 1.59 5.07
N THR A 33 10.71 0.89 4.32
CA THR A 33 11.25 1.36 3.04
C THR A 33 10.18 1.30 1.93
N PRO A 34 10.31 2.11 0.86
CA PRO A 34 9.34 2.05 -0.25
C PRO A 34 9.27 0.67 -0.91
N GLU A 35 10.37 -0.07 -0.91
CA GLU A 35 10.46 -1.43 -1.44
C GLU A 35 9.68 -2.42 -0.57
N GLU A 36 9.76 -2.31 0.76
CA GLU A 36 8.99 -3.13 1.71
C GLU A 36 7.48 -2.89 1.57
N ASP A 37 7.03 -1.63 1.46
CA ASP A 37 5.61 -1.31 1.26
C ASP A 37 5.06 -1.94 -0.04
N ARG A 38 5.84 -1.84 -1.13
CA ARG A 38 5.46 -2.43 -2.43
C ARG A 38 5.41 -3.95 -2.36
N TRP A 39 6.40 -4.56 -1.71
CA TRP A 39 6.43 -6.01 -1.51
C TRP A 39 5.21 -6.47 -0.69
N PHE A 40 4.91 -5.78 0.42
CA PHE A 40 3.76 -6.12 1.27
C PHE A 40 2.43 -6.07 0.49
N TYR A 41 2.21 -5.01 -0.30
CA TYR A 41 1.00 -4.91 -1.10
C TYR A 41 0.93 -5.97 -2.21
N ARG A 42 2.07 -6.28 -2.85
CA ARG A 42 2.12 -7.23 -3.96
C ARG A 42 1.99 -8.69 -3.50
N GLU A 43 2.75 -9.06 -2.48
CA GLU A 43 2.97 -10.46 -2.10
C GLU A 43 2.08 -10.89 -0.92
N HIS A 44 1.56 -9.94 -0.14
CA HIS A 44 0.70 -10.25 1.01
C HIS A 44 -0.74 -9.77 0.81
N ILE A 45 -0.95 -8.47 0.54
CA ILE A 45 -2.31 -7.92 0.43
C ILE A 45 -3.03 -8.44 -0.81
N PHE A 46 -2.41 -8.36 -1.99
CA PHE A 46 -3.09 -8.78 -3.23
C PHE A 46 -3.55 -10.24 -3.24
N PRO A 47 -2.75 -11.22 -2.75
CA PRO A 47 -3.20 -12.62 -2.70
C PRO A 47 -4.28 -12.89 -1.65
N THR A 48 -4.37 -12.07 -0.58
CA THR A 48 -5.25 -12.33 0.57
C THR A 48 -6.51 -11.46 0.60
N CYS A 49 -6.54 -10.35 -0.13
CA CYS A 49 -7.57 -9.33 -0.04
C CYS A 49 -8.12 -8.90 -1.41
N ARG A 50 -9.41 -8.48 -1.43
CA ARG A 50 -9.98 -7.72 -2.54
C ARG A 50 -9.73 -6.23 -2.31
N VAL A 51 -8.76 -5.66 -3.02
CA VAL A 51 -8.39 -4.25 -2.90
C VAL A 51 -9.24 -3.39 -3.84
N TRP A 52 -9.72 -2.26 -3.36
CA TRP A 52 -10.56 -1.30 -4.11
C TRP A 52 -9.92 0.09 -4.11
N GLY A 53 -10.10 0.82 -5.21
CA GLY A 53 -9.62 2.19 -5.38
C GLY A 53 -10.28 2.91 -6.54
#